data_AF-A0A975F721-F1
#
_entry.id   AF-A0A975F721-F1
#
_cell.length_a   1.000
_cell.length_b   1.000
_cell.length_c   1.000
_cell.angle_alpha   90.00
_cell.angle_beta   90.00
_cell.angle_gamma   90.00
#
_symmetry.space_group_name_H-M   'P 1'
#
loop_
_entity.id
_entity.type
_entity.pdbx_description
1 polymer ?
#
loop_
_entity_poly.entity_id
_entity_poly.type
_entity_poly.pdbx_seq_one_letter_code
_entity_poly.pdbx_strand_id
1 'polypeptide(L)'
;MKKTMLAASLCLASGLALAEGELQEQATFPFTTVVAPSTKVTIELDKNTVKATLPGWDEQVLFDIEPLEGEEAGRYPVAQVGDFNFDEMQDIAIQDGIGYGGVNVFYRVFLWDDKANKLKEFATPVSNPVLDGEKQTLVSAQRSGPLWYSTEFRAEKGKLYAAMDTEMIPFGDAVLDYVVFKNAAGKVTGTKIVGESSDDQAVDYAKAASATATIQVDKAPLYDKPDSAAKTKMYVIKGDKVTLLDWKAKEGGFGEGWFLIRYQGKKVIEKWLESSSLSQG
;
A
#
# COMPACT_ATOMS: atom_id res chain seq x y z
N MET A 1 -40.11 32.35 -30.83
CA MET A 1 -39.40 32.22 -29.54
C MET A 1 -39.46 30.76 -29.11
N LYS A 2 -38.34 30.04 -29.23
CA LYS A 2 -38.20 28.63 -28.83
C LYS A 2 -38.01 28.57 -27.31
N LYS A 3 -38.89 27.86 -26.61
CA LYS A 3 -38.64 27.42 -25.22
C LYS A 3 -37.99 26.04 -25.31
N THR A 4 -36.69 26.00 -25.07
CA THR A 4 -35.94 24.75 -24.91
C THR A 4 -36.28 24.19 -23.53
N MET A 5 -37.01 23.08 -23.49
CA MET A 5 -37.16 22.29 -22.27
C MET A 5 -35.85 21.57 -21.99
N LEU A 6 -35.26 21.84 -20.82
CA LEU A 6 -34.21 21.02 -20.23
C LEU A 6 -34.87 19.70 -19.77
N ALA A 7 -34.51 18.59 -20.42
CA ALA A 7 -34.87 17.27 -19.92
C ALA A 7 -33.92 16.95 -18.76
N ALA A 8 -34.45 16.96 -17.54
CA ALA A 8 -33.74 16.42 -16.38
C ALA A 8 -33.65 14.90 -16.56
N SER A 9 -32.43 14.41 -16.79
CA SER A 9 -32.16 12.97 -16.80
C SER A 9 -32.28 12.46 -15.38
N LEU A 10 -33.29 11.63 -15.13
CA LEU A 10 -33.52 10.97 -13.85
C LEU A 10 -32.52 9.81 -13.73
N CYS A 11 -31.31 10.08 -13.22
CA CYS A 11 -30.40 9.02 -12.80
C CYS A 11 -31.03 8.29 -11.60
N LEU A 12 -31.48 7.06 -11.82
CA LEU A 12 -31.72 6.11 -10.74
C LEU A 12 -30.39 5.85 -10.03
N ALA A 13 -30.13 6.57 -8.95
CA ALA A 13 -29.08 6.20 -8.01
C ALA A 13 -29.50 4.88 -7.36
N SER A 14 -28.86 3.78 -7.77
CA SER A 14 -28.92 2.49 -7.08
C SER A 14 -28.32 2.66 -5.69
N GLY A 15 -29.17 2.99 -4.71
CA GLY A 15 -28.81 3.06 -3.29
C GLY A 15 -28.72 1.68 -2.67
N LEU A 16 -27.81 0.84 -3.16
CA LEU A 16 -27.35 -0.34 -2.44
C LEU A 16 -26.23 0.13 -1.52
N ALA A 17 -26.38 -0.08 -0.21
CA ALA A 17 -25.24 -0.05 0.68
C ALA A 17 -24.22 -1.05 0.14
N LEU A 18 -23.00 -0.59 -0.14
CA LEU A 18 -21.92 -1.45 -0.61
C LEU A 18 -21.58 -2.46 0.50
N ALA A 19 -21.24 -3.69 0.10
CA ALA A 19 -20.69 -4.64 1.04
C ALA A 19 -19.33 -4.11 1.54
N GLU A 20 -19.02 -4.34 2.83
CA GLU A 20 -17.71 -4.00 3.39
C GLU A 20 -16.59 -4.61 2.54
N GLY A 21 -15.62 -3.78 2.14
CA GLY A 21 -14.47 -4.23 1.34
C GLY A 21 -14.65 -4.22 -0.18
N GLU A 22 -15.74 -3.67 -0.73
CA GLU A 22 -15.89 -3.49 -2.18
C GLU A 22 -15.59 -2.05 -2.62
N LEU A 23 -14.86 -1.91 -3.73
CA LEU A 23 -14.66 -0.64 -4.42
C LEU A 23 -15.55 -0.58 -5.66
N GLN A 24 -16.35 0.48 -5.77
CA GLN A 24 -17.14 0.76 -6.98
C GLN A 24 -16.40 1.75 -7.88
N GLU A 25 -16.07 1.32 -9.08
CA GLU A 25 -15.47 2.18 -10.10
C GLU A 25 -16.48 3.15 -10.72
N GLN A 26 -16.03 4.38 -10.96
CA GLN A 26 -16.75 5.45 -11.65
C GLN A 26 -15.86 6.00 -12.77
N ALA A 27 -16.10 5.53 -13.99
CA ALA A 27 -15.33 5.91 -15.18
C ALA A 27 -15.87 7.15 -15.90
N THR A 28 -16.98 7.74 -15.44
CA THR A 28 -17.58 8.92 -16.06
C THR A 28 -17.93 9.99 -15.05
N PHE A 29 -17.66 11.25 -15.41
CA PHE A 29 -18.01 12.43 -14.64
C PHE A 29 -19.09 13.23 -15.38
N PRO A 30 -20.03 13.87 -14.67
CA PRO A 30 -20.18 13.82 -13.22
C PRO A 30 -20.80 12.49 -12.74
N PHE A 31 -20.54 12.13 -11.49
CA PHE A 31 -21.25 11.03 -10.82
C PHE A 31 -21.71 11.46 -9.42
N THR A 32 -22.79 10.85 -8.93
CA THR A 32 -23.33 11.10 -7.59
C THR A 32 -23.27 9.82 -6.78
N THR A 33 -22.74 9.91 -5.56
CA THR A 33 -22.70 8.79 -4.61
C THR A 33 -23.32 9.18 -3.26
N VAL A 34 -23.72 8.16 -2.48
CA VAL A 34 -24.20 8.31 -1.11
C VAL A 34 -23.02 8.09 -0.17
N VAL A 35 -22.56 9.14 0.51
CA VAL A 35 -21.40 9.10 1.40
C VAL A 35 -21.76 8.75 2.85
N ALA A 36 -22.99 9.07 3.26
CA ALA A 36 -23.53 8.73 4.58
C ALA A 36 -25.05 8.59 4.48
N PRO A 37 -25.75 8.07 5.49
CA PRO A 37 -27.21 7.94 5.46
C PRO A 37 -27.90 9.27 5.10
N SER A 38 -28.58 9.30 3.95
CA SER A 38 -29.25 10.50 3.39
C SER A 38 -28.35 11.62 2.89
N THR A 39 -27.03 11.42 2.85
CA THR A 39 -26.04 12.39 2.39
C THR A 39 -25.51 11.99 1.03
N LYS A 40 -25.69 12.86 0.03
CA LYS A 40 -25.19 12.66 -1.33
C LYS A 40 -24.11 13.68 -1.65
N VAL A 41 -23.09 13.24 -2.38
CA VAL A 41 -22.06 14.09 -2.95
C VAL A 41 -22.01 13.83 -4.46
N THR A 42 -21.92 14.90 -5.24
CA THR A 42 -21.70 14.80 -6.70
C THR A 42 -20.29 15.23 -7.02
N ILE A 43 -19.53 14.39 -7.70
CA ILE A 43 -18.18 14.70 -8.16
C ILE A 43 -18.22 15.06 -9.63
N GLU A 44 -17.58 16.17 -9.97
CA GLU A 44 -17.53 16.73 -11.32
C GLU A 44 -16.08 17.01 -11.71
N LEU A 45 -15.80 16.86 -13.01
CA LEU A 45 -14.54 17.28 -13.63
C LEU A 45 -14.83 18.50 -14.51
N ASP A 46 -14.52 19.69 -14.00
CA ASP A 46 -14.61 20.94 -14.77
C ASP A 46 -13.26 21.22 -15.43
N LYS A 47 -13.14 20.82 -16.70
CA LYS A 47 -11.88 20.79 -17.46
C LYS A 47 -10.85 19.89 -16.75
N ASN A 48 -9.99 20.48 -15.92
CA ASN A 48 -8.94 19.79 -15.18
C ASN A 48 -9.17 19.87 -13.67
N THR A 49 -10.17 20.59 -13.20
CA THR A 49 -10.41 20.77 -11.77
C THR A 49 -11.48 19.78 -11.32
N VAL A 50 -11.13 18.94 -10.35
CA VAL A 50 -12.07 18.03 -9.70
C VAL A 50 -12.78 18.79 -8.59
N LYS A 51 -14.11 18.75 -8.60
CA LYS A 51 -14.97 19.43 -7.64
C LYS A 51 -15.98 18.46 -7.06
N ALA A 52 -16.37 18.72 -5.81
CA ALA A 52 -17.46 18.05 -5.14
C ALA A 52 -18.59 19.06 -4.86
N THR A 53 -19.80 18.73 -5.28
CA THR A 53 -21.02 19.39 -4.81
C THR A 53 -21.52 18.62 -3.58
N LEU A 54 -21.47 19.29 -2.43
CA LEU A 54 -21.80 18.79 -1.11
C LEU A 54 -23.31 18.98 -0.79
N PRO A 55 -23.82 18.40 0.32
CA PRO A 55 -25.17 18.68 0.79
C PRO A 55 -25.42 20.18 0.93
N GLY A 56 -26.60 20.64 0.50
CA GLY A 56 -26.92 22.07 0.52
C GLY A 56 -26.38 22.88 -0.66
N TRP A 57 -25.78 22.23 -1.67
CA TRP A 57 -25.23 22.83 -2.89
C TRP A 57 -23.93 23.62 -2.69
N ASP A 58 -23.21 23.35 -1.60
CA ASP A 58 -21.88 23.92 -1.39
C ASP A 58 -20.88 23.24 -2.34
N GLU A 59 -20.04 24.04 -3.00
CA GLU A 59 -18.95 23.53 -3.84
C GLU A 59 -17.65 23.43 -3.03
N GLN A 60 -16.96 22.30 -3.18
CA GLN A 60 -15.62 22.07 -2.67
C GLN A 60 -14.69 21.68 -3.83
N VAL A 61 -13.65 22.49 -4.06
CA VAL A 61 -12.54 22.10 -4.96
C VAL A 61 -11.71 21.04 -4.26
N LEU A 62 -11.47 19.91 -4.92
CA LEU A 62 -10.65 18.82 -4.39
C LEU A 62 -9.19 18.99 -4.83
N PHE A 63 -8.94 19.01 -6.14
CA PHE A 63 -7.60 19.21 -6.71
C PHE A 63 -7.68 19.48 -8.23
N ASP A 64 -6.56 19.95 -8.79
CA ASP A 64 -6.36 20.02 -10.23
C ASP A 64 -5.63 18.78 -10.73
N ILE A 65 -6.13 18.22 -11.81
CA ILE A 65 -5.58 17.07 -12.51
C ILE A 65 -4.60 17.56 -13.58
N GLU A 66 -3.44 16.90 -13.64
CA GLU A 66 -2.58 16.96 -14.81
C GLU A 66 -3.15 16.02 -15.91
N PRO A 67 -3.50 16.54 -17.10
CA PRO A 67 -4.03 15.72 -18.18
C PRO A 67 -3.02 14.66 -18.61
N LEU A 68 -3.48 13.43 -18.83
CA LEU A 68 -2.65 12.41 -19.47
C LEU A 68 -2.67 12.60 -20.99
N GLU A 69 -1.55 12.27 -21.63
CA GLU A 69 -1.43 12.15 -23.08
C GLU A 69 -1.48 10.68 -23.50
N GLY A 70 -1.90 10.41 -24.74
CA GLY A 70 -1.92 9.05 -25.31
C GLY A 70 -3.25 8.31 -25.12
N GLU A 71 -3.22 6.99 -25.34
CA GLU A 71 -4.44 6.15 -25.39
C GLU A 71 -5.20 6.10 -24.06
N GLU A 72 -4.49 6.25 -22.93
CA GLU A 72 -5.06 6.26 -21.57
C GLU A 72 -5.87 7.53 -21.26
N ALA A 73 -5.71 8.61 -22.03
CA ALA A 73 -6.38 9.89 -21.79
C ALA A 73 -7.92 9.79 -21.89
N GLY A 74 -8.45 8.86 -22.69
CA GLY A 74 -9.88 8.75 -22.96
C GLY A 74 -10.73 8.24 -21.79
N ARG A 75 -10.10 7.66 -20.76
CA ARG A 75 -10.76 7.10 -19.57
C ARG A 75 -10.26 7.72 -18.26
N TYR A 76 -9.29 8.63 -18.35
CA TYR A 76 -8.69 9.28 -17.20
C TYR A 76 -9.39 10.62 -16.89
N PRO A 77 -9.62 10.95 -15.61
CA PRO A 77 -9.42 10.10 -14.43
C PRO A 77 -10.52 9.04 -14.28
N VAL A 78 -10.21 7.95 -13.58
CA VAL A 78 -11.20 7.04 -12.99
C VAL A 78 -11.34 7.36 -11.51
N ALA A 79 -12.56 7.33 -10.97
CA ALA A 79 -12.80 7.40 -9.53
C ALA A 79 -13.22 6.04 -8.97
N GLN A 80 -13.02 5.87 -7.67
CA GLN A 80 -13.47 4.71 -6.90
C GLN A 80 -14.20 5.20 -5.66
N VAL A 81 -15.29 4.53 -5.33
CA VAL A 81 -16.08 4.78 -4.13
C VAL A 81 -16.01 3.54 -3.26
N GLY A 82 -15.76 3.74 -1.96
CA GLY A 82 -15.71 2.66 -0.97
C GLY A 82 -15.49 3.23 0.42
N ASP A 83 -15.59 2.38 1.44
CA ASP A 83 -15.28 2.75 2.82
C ASP A 83 -13.77 2.51 3.08
N PHE A 84 -12.95 3.54 2.87
CA PHE A 84 -11.48 3.40 2.88
C PHE A 84 -10.92 3.36 4.30
N ASN A 85 -11.62 3.95 5.27
CA ASN A 85 -11.22 4.00 6.67
C ASN A 85 -12.10 3.11 7.59
N PHE A 86 -13.00 2.32 7.02
CA PHE A 86 -13.87 1.36 7.71
C PHE A 86 -14.70 2.00 8.83
N ASP A 87 -15.25 3.19 8.56
CA ASP A 87 -16.11 3.93 9.49
C ASP A 87 -17.61 3.90 9.14
N GLU A 88 -18.00 2.98 8.25
CA GLU A 88 -19.35 2.76 7.72
C GLU A 88 -19.84 3.89 6.80
N MET A 89 -18.97 4.82 6.42
CA MET A 89 -19.25 5.89 5.46
C MET A 89 -18.49 5.63 4.15
N GLN A 90 -19.05 6.11 3.03
CA GLN A 90 -18.38 5.97 1.74
C GLN A 90 -17.48 7.17 1.48
N ASP A 91 -16.24 6.88 1.14
CA ASP A 91 -15.20 7.80 0.73
C ASP A 91 -14.98 7.73 -0.78
N ILE A 92 -14.11 8.60 -1.28
CA ILE A 92 -13.87 8.75 -2.71
C ILE A 92 -12.37 8.77 -2.97
N ALA A 93 -11.88 7.88 -3.83
CA ALA A 93 -10.54 7.94 -4.39
C ALA A 93 -10.61 8.35 -5.87
N ILE A 94 -9.73 9.25 -6.31
CA ILE A 94 -9.72 9.74 -7.69
C ILE A 94 -8.31 9.60 -8.24
N GLN A 95 -8.21 8.95 -9.40
CA GLN A 95 -6.95 8.70 -10.06
C GLN A 95 -6.26 10.04 -10.41
N ASP A 96 -5.00 10.19 -10.00
CA ASP A 96 -4.21 11.41 -10.23
C ASP A 96 -2.86 11.14 -10.90
N GLY A 97 -2.56 9.89 -11.23
CA GLY A 97 -1.37 9.54 -11.99
C GLY A 97 -1.30 8.10 -12.44
N ILE A 98 -0.47 7.86 -13.45
CA ILE A 98 -0.09 6.52 -13.92
C ILE A 98 1.43 6.48 -14.05
N GLY A 99 2.04 5.44 -13.51
CA GLY A 99 3.48 5.20 -13.58
C GLY A 99 3.82 3.79 -14.06
N TYR A 100 5.11 3.58 -14.33
CA TYR A 100 5.67 2.27 -14.64
C TYR A 100 4.94 1.53 -15.78
N GLY A 101 4.63 2.24 -16.86
CA GLY A 101 3.98 1.69 -18.05
C GLY A 101 2.55 1.21 -17.82
N GLY A 102 1.81 1.81 -16.88
CA GLY A 102 0.43 1.45 -16.57
C GLY A 102 0.26 0.57 -15.32
N VAL A 103 1.36 0.05 -14.75
CA VAL A 103 1.30 -0.87 -13.61
C VAL A 103 0.97 -0.17 -12.30
N ASN A 104 1.44 1.07 -12.12
CA ASN A 104 1.17 1.84 -10.91
C ASN A 104 0.09 2.86 -11.24
N VAL A 105 -1.11 2.69 -10.69
CA VAL A 105 -2.20 3.65 -10.82
C VAL A 105 -2.36 4.36 -9.49
N PHE A 106 -2.08 5.66 -9.46
CA PHE A 106 -2.10 6.48 -8.26
C PHE A 106 -3.43 7.19 -8.08
N TYR A 107 -3.89 7.27 -6.83
CA TYR A 107 -5.13 7.87 -6.42
C TYR A 107 -4.90 8.85 -5.27
N ARG A 108 -5.66 9.95 -5.29
CA ARG A 108 -5.92 10.77 -4.12
C ARG A 108 -7.17 10.27 -3.42
N VAL A 109 -7.05 9.96 -2.14
CA VAL A 109 -8.16 9.47 -1.32
C VAL A 109 -8.74 10.62 -0.51
N PHE A 110 -10.06 10.75 -0.51
CA PHE A 110 -10.81 11.78 0.20
C PHE A 110 -11.82 11.11 1.12
N LEU A 111 -11.58 11.21 2.43
CA LEU A 111 -12.43 10.63 3.47
C LEU A 111 -13.61 11.56 3.80
N TRP A 112 -14.81 11.02 3.98
CA TRP A 112 -15.97 11.81 4.39
C TRP A 112 -15.85 12.21 5.87
N ASP A 113 -15.94 13.52 6.16
CA ASP A 113 -16.02 14.06 7.51
C ASP A 113 -17.45 14.53 7.76
N ASP A 114 -18.27 13.67 8.37
CA ASP A 114 -19.69 13.93 8.67
C ASP A 114 -19.89 15.14 9.59
N LYS A 115 -18.94 15.42 10.48
CA LYS A 115 -19.03 16.59 11.38
C LYS A 115 -18.81 17.88 10.61
N ALA A 116 -17.90 17.87 9.64
CA ALA A 116 -17.61 19.01 8.79
C ALA A 116 -18.53 19.10 7.56
N ASN A 117 -19.26 18.03 7.23
CA ASN A 117 -19.94 17.83 5.95
C ASN A 117 -19.02 18.06 4.75
N LYS A 118 -17.80 17.52 4.79
CA LYS A 118 -16.77 17.76 3.78
C LYS A 118 -15.98 16.50 3.46
N LEU A 119 -15.38 16.50 2.28
CA LEU A 119 -14.37 15.53 1.89
C LEU A 119 -12.99 16.00 2.38
N LYS A 120 -12.24 15.14 3.06
CA LYS A 120 -10.92 15.45 3.60
C LYS A 120 -9.87 14.57 2.95
N GLU A 121 -8.91 15.20 2.28
CA GLU A 121 -7.80 14.47 1.65
C GLU A 121 -6.98 13.69 2.68
N PHE A 122 -6.76 12.42 2.40
CA PHE A 122 -5.75 11.60 3.02
C PHE A 122 -4.42 11.85 2.31
N ALA A 123 -3.50 12.55 2.98
CA ALA A 123 -2.30 13.09 2.37
C ALA A 123 -1.26 12.04 1.92
N THR A 124 -1.44 10.75 2.25
CA THR A 124 -0.50 9.71 1.81
C THR A 124 -0.94 9.22 0.44
N PRO A 125 -0.06 9.21 -0.58
CA PRO A 125 -0.39 8.65 -1.88
C PRO A 125 -0.78 7.17 -1.77
N VAL A 126 -1.81 6.78 -2.52
CA VAL A 126 -2.30 5.41 -2.58
C VAL A 126 -2.21 4.93 -4.02
N SER A 127 -1.56 3.79 -4.24
CA SER A 127 -1.42 3.15 -5.56
C SER A 127 -2.17 1.83 -5.57
N ASN A 128 -2.91 1.55 -6.64
CA ASN A 128 -3.65 0.30 -6.83
C ASN A 128 -4.42 -0.12 -5.56
N PRO A 129 -5.32 0.72 -5.05
CA PRO A 129 -6.02 0.47 -3.78
C PRO A 129 -6.82 -0.83 -3.81
N VAL A 130 -6.73 -1.59 -2.73
CA VAL A 130 -7.56 -2.76 -2.45
C VAL A 130 -8.08 -2.65 -1.03
N LEU A 131 -9.37 -2.89 -0.82
CA LEU A 131 -9.95 -3.00 0.52
C LEU A 131 -10.04 -4.47 0.93
N ASP A 132 -9.63 -4.78 2.15
CA ASP A 132 -9.85 -6.08 2.80
C ASP A 132 -10.85 -5.86 3.94
N GLY A 133 -12.12 -6.22 3.70
CA GLY A 133 -13.20 -6.04 4.67
C GLY A 133 -13.04 -6.88 5.93
N GLU A 134 -12.44 -8.08 5.83
CA GLU A 134 -12.23 -8.96 6.99
C GLU A 134 -11.18 -8.37 7.94
N LYS A 135 -10.10 -7.81 7.37
CA LYS A 135 -9.03 -7.19 8.16
C LYS A 135 -9.26 -5.71 8.46
N GLN A 136 -10.26 -5.10 7.82
CA GLN A 136 -10.50 -3.66 7.81
C GLN A 136 -9.24 -2.87 7.44
N THR A 137 -8.66 -3.23 6.29
CA THR A 137 -7.43 -2.61 5.79
C THR A 137 -7.56 -2.08 4.38
N LEU A 138 -6.90 -0.95 4.13
CA LEU A 138 -6.65 -0.43 2.79
C LEU A 138 -5.22 -0.81 2.41
N VAL A 139 -5.04 -1.55 1.33
CA VAL A 139 -3.73 -1.90 0.79
C VAL A 139 -3.41 -0.99 -0.39
N SER A 140 -2.24 -0.35 -0.34
CA SER A 140 -1.62 0.34 -1.47
C SER A 140 -0.47 -0.51 -1.98
N ALA A 141 -0.43 -0.83 -3.27
CA ALA A 141 0.63 -1.61 -3.89
C ALA A 141 1.21 -0.93 -5.12
N GLN A 142 2.53 -0.94 -5.23
CA GLN A 142 3.26 -0.34 -6.35
C GLN A 142 4.49 -1.15 -6.71
N ARG A 143 4.92 -0.99 -7.96
CA ARG A 143 6.10 -1.65 -8.51
C ARG A 143 7.22 -0.65 -8.78
N SER A 144 8.45 -1.05 -8.47
CA SER A 144 9.66 -0.34 -8.89
C SER A 144 10.69 -1.35 -9.38
N GLY A 145 11.03 -1.28 -10.66
CA GLY A 145 11.79 -2.35 -11.31
C GLY A 145 11.04 -3.69 -11.21
N PRO A 146 11.72 -4.80 -10.90
CA PRO A 146 11.06 -6.08 -10.73
C PRO A 146 10.43 -6.27 -9.33
N LEU A 147 10.57 -5.29 -8.41
CA LEU A 147 10.14 -5.43 -7.02
C LEU A 147 8.77 -4.81 -6.78
N TRP A 148 7.96 -5.50 -5.97
CA TRP A 148 6.75 -4.95 -5.39
C TRP A 148 7.00 -4.37 -4.01
N TYR A 149 6.29 -3.29 -3.75
CA TYR A 149 6.21 -2.59 -2.48
C TYR A 149 4.74 -2.43 -2.13
N SER A 150 4.37 -2.66 -0.89
CA SER A 150 3.02 -2.38 -0.43
C SER A 150 3.01 -1.75 0.96
N THR A 151 1.93 -1.02 1.22
CA THR A 151 1.61 -0.48 2.54
C THR A 151 0.18 -0.88 2.87
N GLU A 152 -0.02 -1.54 4.01
CA GLU A 152 -1.31 -1.78 4.61
C GLU A 152 -1.64 -0.62 5.57
N PHE A 153 -2.72 0.08 5.31
CA PHE A 153 -3.29 1.10 6.17
C PHE A 153 -4.42 0.51 7.01
N ARG A 154 -4.48 0.93 8.28
CA ARG A 154 -5.60 0.66 9.20
C ARG A 154 -6.15 1.96 9.72
N ALA A 155 -7.39 1.93 10.18
CA ALA A 155 -7.99 3.08 10.85
C ALA A 155 -7.93 2.93 12.38
N GLU A 156 -7.59 4.02 13.06
CA GLU A 156 -7.89 4.19 14.48
C GLU A 156 -8.75 5.45 14.63
N LYS A 157 -9.99 5.30 15.10
CA LYS A 157 -10.96 6.40 15.26
C LYS A 157 -11.19 7.17 13.94
N GLY A 158 -11.39 6.46 12.84
CA GLY A 158 -11.62 7.01 11.50
C GLY A 158 -10.38 7.62 10.84
N LYS A 159 -9.20 7.57 11.50
CA LYS A 159 -7.96 8.09 10.94
C LYS A 159 -7.06 6.96 10.45
N LEU A 160 -6.79 6.96 9.14
CA LEU A 160 -5.85 6.04 8.53
C LEU A 160 -4.40 6.26 9.01
N TYR A 161 -3.69 5.16 9.22
CA TYR A 161 -2.26 5.12 9.49
C TYR A 161 -1.63 3.89 8.81
N ALA A 162 -0.37 4.00 8.37
CA ALA A 162 0.38 2.87 7.84
C ALA A 162 0.70 1.89 8.97
N ALA A 163 0.08 0.71 8.94
CA ALA A 163 0.23 -0.33 9.95
C ALA A 163 1.33 -1.34 9.58
N MET A 164 1.58 -1.53 8.28
CA MET A 164 2.58 -2.46 7.78
C MET A 164 3.11 -2.00 6.43
N ASP A 165 4.42 -2.07 6.23
CA ASP A 165 5.03 -2.00 4.90
C ASP A 165 5.61 -3.36 4.54
N THR A 166 5.54 -3.70 3.25
CA THR A 166 6.19 -4.88 2.68
C THR A 166 7.07 -4.48 1.49
N GLU A 167 8.27 -5.04 1.42
CA GLU A 167 9.21 -4.91 0.30
C GLU A 167 9.68 -6.30 -0.15
N MET A 168 9.59 -6.58 -1.45
CA MET A 168 10.20 -7.78 -2.03
C MET A 168 11.74 -7.67 -2.02
N ILE A 169 12.40 -8.74 -1.57
CA ILE A 169 13.84 -8.91 -1.60
C ILE A 169 14.18 -10.07 -2.55
N PRO A 170 14.92 -9.82 -3.65
CA PRO A 170 15.53 -10.89 -4.42
C PRO A 170 16.55 -11.65 -3.58
N PHE A 171 16.43 -12.97 -3.52
CA PHE A 171 17.28 -13.82 -2.71
C PHE A 171 17.63 -15.12 -3.44
N GLY A 172 18.70 -15.07 -4.24
CA GLY A 172 19.02 -16.14 -5.18
C GLY A 172 17.92 -16.27 -6.23
N ASP A 173 17.40 -17.48 -6.40
CA ASP A 173 16.30 -17.78 -7.34
C ASP A 173 14.90 -17.62 -6.71
N ALA A 174 14.80 -17.15 -5.46
CA ALA A 174 13.53 -16.94 -4.75
C ALA A 174 13.36 -15.46 -4.38
N VAL A 175 12.16 -15.14 -3.91
CA VAL A 175 11.83 -13.85 -3.32
C VAL A 175 11.53 -14.04 -1.84
N LEU A 176 12.01 -13.10 -1.03
CA LEU A 176 11.58 -12.95 0.36
C LEU A 176 10.80 -11.64 0.51
N ASP A 177 9.93 -11.56 1.49
CA ASP A 177 9.25 -10.33 1.88
C ASP A 177 9.88 -9.76 3.15
N TYR A 178 10.33 -8.51 3.08
CA TYR A 178 10.64 -7.70 4.26
C TYR A 178 9.41 -6.97 4.73
N VAL A 179 9.01 -7.27 5.98
CA VAL A 179 7.81 -6.73 6.59
C VAL A 179 8.18 -5.85 7.76
N VAL A 180 7.65 -4.63 7.78
CA VAL A 180 7.83 -3.65 8.86
C VAL A 180 6.49 -3.33 9.49
N PHE A 181 6.29 -3.73 10.75
CA PHE A 181 5.07 -3.42 11.50
C PHE A 181 5.18 -2.09 12.23
N LYS A 182 4.10 -1.31 12.23
CA LYS A 182 4.02 0.00 12.87
C LYS A 182 2.74 0.13 13.70
N ASN A 183 2.80 0.95 14.74
CA ASN A 183 1.60 1.38 15.47
C ASN A 183 0.99 2.65 14.83
N ALA A 184 -0.16 3.10 15.36
CA ALA A 184 -0.84 4.30 14.88
C ALA A 184 -0.05 5.62 14.99
N ALA A 185 1.01 5.65 15.83
CA ALA A 185 1.93 6.77 15.91
C ALA A 185 3.04 6.70 14.84
N GLY A 186 3.02 5.70 13.94
CA GLY A 186 4.04 5.45 12.93
C GLY A 186 5.34 4.84 13.48
N LYS A 187 5.36 4.46 14.76
CA LYS A 187 6.56 3.85 15.37
C LYS A 187 6.63 2.38 14.97
N VAL A 188 7.80 1.97 14.48
CA VAL A 188 8.11 0.56 14.21
C VAL A 188 8.00 -0.25 15.49
N THR A 189 7.19 -1.31 15.46
CA THR A 189 6.96 -2.24 16.57
C THR A 189 7.62 -3.60 16.34
N GLY A 190 8.01 -3.91 15.10
CA GLY A 190 8.75 -5.11 14.77
C GLY A 190 9.06 -5.20 13.27
N THR A 191 9.97 -6.10 12.93
CA THR A 191 10.32 -6.46 11.57
C THR A 191 10.31 -7.97 11.40
N LYS A 192 10.12 -8.44 10.17
CA LYS A 192 10.20 -9.87 9.84
C LYS A 192 10.65 -10.03 8.39
N ILE A 193 11.42 -11.08 8.12
CA ILE A 193 11.64 -11.58 6.77
C ILE A 193 10.81 -12.83 6.61
N VAL A 194 9.97 -12.92 5.59
CA VAL A 194 9.11 -14.07 5.31
C VAL A 194 9.51 -14.65 3.95
N GLY A 195 9.47 -15.98 3.81
CA GLY A 195 9.72 -16.63 2.52
C GLY A 195 8.50 -16.54 1.61
N GLU A 196 8.71 -16.71 0.31
CA GLU A 196 7.65 -16.81 -0.68
C GLU A 196 6.57 -17.82 -0.23
N SER A 197 5.29 -17.41 -0.23
CA SER A 197 4.20 -18.37 -0.08
C SER A 197 3.99 -19.07 -1.41
N SER A 198 4.02 -20.40 -1.39
CA SER A 198 3.85 -21.25 -2.57
C SER A 198 2.45 -21.21 -3.18
N ASP A 199 1.51 -20.56 -2.50
CA ASP A 199 0.09 -20.58 -2.83
C ASP A 199 -0.31 -19.13 -3.06
N ASP A 200 -1.10 -18.85 -4.11
CA ASP A 200 -1.67 -17.53 -4.49
C ASP A 200 -2.59 -16.91 -3.39
N GLN A 201 -2.48 -17.36 -2.14
CA GLN A 201 -3.21 -16.86 -1.00
C GLN A 201 -2.47 -15.70 -0.34
N ALA A 202 -3.24 -14.71 0.14
CA ALA A 202 -2.69 -13.62 0.92
C ALA A 202 -1.99 -14.15 2.19
N VAL A 203 -0.74 -13.73 2.40
CA VAL A 203 0.06 -14.12 3.56
C VAL A 203 -0.40 -13.36 4.80
N ASP A 204 -0.78 -14.08 5.86
CA ASP A 204 -0.93 -13.49 7.20
C ASP A 204 0.47 -13.26 7.81
N TYR A 205 1.09 -12.12 7.47
CA TYR A 205 2.44 -11.79 7.92
C TYR A 205 2.59 -11.73 9.45
N ALA A 206 1.51 -11.44 10.18
CA ALA A 206 1.55 -11.45 11.64
C ALA A 206 1.82 -12.87 12.18
N LYS A 207 1.21 -13.89 11.56
CA LYS A 207 1.36 -15.30 11.93
C LYS A 207 2.49 -16.04 11.18
N ALA A 208 2.94 -15.52 10.04
CA ALA A 208 3.96 -16.16 9.22
C ALA A 208 5.28 -16.38 10.00
N ALA A 209 5.91 -17.52 9.77
CA ALA A 209 7.24 -17.80 10.33
C ALA A 209 8.30 -16.96 9.62
N SER A 210 9.35 -16.58 10.35
CA SER A 210 10.51 -15.95 9.74
C SER A 210 11.22 -16.90 8.78
N ALA A 211 11.66 -16.38 7.64
CA ALA A 211 12.48 -17.09 6.68
C ALA A 211 13.79 -17.58 7.33
N THR A 212 14.33 -18.66 6.77
CA THR A 212 15.63 -19.20 7.16
C THR A 212 16.54 -19.30 5.94
N ALA A 213 17.84 -19.26 6.18
CA ALA A 213 18.87 -19.39 5.16
C ALA A 213 20.01 -20.27 5.67
N THR A 214 20.83 -20.77 4.74
CA THR A 214 22.02 -21.55 5.04
C THR A 214 23.27 -20.75 4.67
N ILE A 215 24.31 -20.82 5.51
CA ILE A 215 25.61 -20.21 5.19
C ILE A 215 26.29 -20.99 4.07
N GLN A 216 26.66 -20.32 2.98
CA GLN A 216 27.25 -20.97 1.79
C GLN A 216 28.79 -20.85 1.71
N VAL A 217 29.37 -19.91 2.43
CA VAL A 217 30.82 -19.67 2.48
C VAL A 217 31.46 -20.36 3.68
N ASP A 218 32.73 -20.76 3.57
CA ASP A 218 33.44 -21.49 4.63
C ASP A 218 33.43 -20.76 5.99
N LYS A 219 33.50 -19.42 5.94
CA LYS A 219 33.50 -18.56 7.12
C LYS A 219 32.86 -17.21 6.81
N ALA A 220 31.65 -16.99 7.29
CA ALA A 220 30.96 -15.71 7.15
C ALA A 220 31.17 -14.83 8.39
N PRO A 221 31.85 -13.69 8.29
CA PRO A 221 32.02 -12.78 9.42
C PRO A 221 30.69 -12.17 9.85
N LEU A 222 30.55 -11.91 11.15
CA LEU A 222 29.38 -11.24 11.74
C LEU A 222 29.70 -9.79 12.11
N TYR A 223 28.70 -8.93 12.01
CA TYR A 223 28.83 -7.48 12.14
C TYR A 223 27.85 -6.91 13.18
N ASP A 224 28.25 -5.84 13.87
CA ASP A 224 27.40 -5.15 14.85
C ASP A 224 26.35 -4.26 14.18
N LYS A 225 26.59 -3.85 12.93
CA LYS A 225 25.74 -2.99 12.08
C LYS A 225 25.81 -3.48 10.63
N PRO A 226 24.87 -3.11 9.76
CA PRO A 226 24.91 -3.43 8.32
C PRO A 226 25.95 -2.56 7.59
N ASP A 227 27.21 -2.68 8.01
CA ASP A 227 28.34 -1.88 7.56
C ASP A 227 29.61 -2.73 7.66
N SER A 228 30.38 -2.76 6.57
CA SER A 228 31.67 -3.44 6.47
C SER A 228 32.67 -3.03 7.57
N ALA A 229 32.60 -1.80 8.08
CA ALA A 229 33.47 -1.31 9.16
C ALA A 229 33.10 -1.86 10.55
N ALA A 230 31.88 -2.39 10.72
CA ALA A 230 31.36 -2.92 11.99
C ALA A 230 31.68 -4.41 12.22
N LYS A 231 32.74 -4.92 11.58
CA LYS A 231 33.13 -6.33 11.61
C LYS A 231 33.56 -6.76 13.01
N THR A 232 32.98 -7.86 13.49
CA THR A 232 33.35 -8.46 14.79
C THR A 232 34.38 -9.59 14.60
N LYS A 233 34.83 -10.17 15.72
CA LYS A 233 35.64 -11.41 15.71
C LYS A 233 34.79 -12.68 15.54
N MET A 234 33.46 -12.56 15.61
CA MET A 234 32.54 -13.69 15.49
C MET A 234 32.28 -14.03 14.02
N TYR A 235 31.93 -15.28 13.78
CA TYR A 235 31.62 -15.80 12.47
C TYR A 235 30.70 -17.02 12.61
N VAL A 236 29.99 -17.31 11.54
CA VAL A 236 29.30 -18.58 11.29
C VAL A 236 30.00 -19.30 10.14
N ILE A 237 29.80 -20.61 10.02
CA ILE A 237 30.50 -21.45 9.04
C ILE A 237 29.52 -22.08 8.06
N LYS A 238 30.06 -22.55 6.94
CA LYS A 238 29.28 -23.22 5.89
C LYS A 238 28.38 -24.32 6.46
N GLY A 239 27.11 -24.33 6.03
CA GLY A 239 26.10 -25.29 6.47
C GLY A 239 25.36 -24.91 7.75
N ASP A 240 25.80 -23.88 8.48
CA ASP A 240 25.00 -23.32 9.58
C ASP A 240 23.66 -22.80 9.06
N LYS A 241 22.58 -23.10 9.78
CA LYS A 241 21.24 -22.54 9.51
C LYS A 241 20.98 -21.32 10.38
N VAL A 242 20.40 -20.29 9.78
CA VAL A 242 20.10 -19.02 10.46
C VAL A 242 18.67 -18.56 10.14
N THR A 243 18.03 -17.90 11.10
CA THR A 243 16.77 -17.19 10.87
C THR A 243 17.06 -15.77 10.43
N LEU A 244 16.33 -15.27 9.43
CA LEU A 244 16.42 -13.90 8.94
C LEU A 244 15.44 -13.00 9.70
N LEU A 245 15.93 -11.93 10.32
CA LEU A 245 15.18 -11.08 11.24
C LEU A 245 14.89 -9.68 10.69
N ASP A 246 15.86 -9.11 9.97
CA ASP A 246 15.81 -7.75 9.46
C ASP A 246 16.65 -7.64 8.19
N TRP A 247 16.40 -6.59 7.40
CA TRP A 247 17.03 -6.36 6.11
C TRP A 247 17.50 -4.92 5.97
N LYS A 248 18.65 -4.76 5.31
CA LYS A 248 19.15 -3.47 4.87
C LYS A 248 19.77 -3.61 3.49
N ALA A 249 19.10 -3.07 2.47
CA ALA A 249 19.64 -2.99 1.12
C ALA A 249 20.96 -2.21 1.09
N LYS A 250 21.90 -2.63 0.23
CA LYS A 250 23.03 -1.82 -0.19
C LYS A 250 22.56 -0.84 -1.28
N GLU A 251 23.10 0.37 -1.25
CA GLU A 251 22.76 1.39 -2.23
C GLU A 251 23.12 0.92 -3.66
N GLY A 252 22.15 1.00 -4.58
CA GLY A 252 22.32 0.56 -5.97
C GLY A 252 22.38 -0.96 -6.18
N GLY A 253 22.28 -1.77 -5.12
CA GLY A 253 22.38 -3.23 -5.18
C GLY A 253 21.02 -3.90 -5.28
N PHE A 254 20.77 -4.61 -6.38
CA PHE A 254 19.53 -5.39 -6.57
C PHE A 254 19.63 -6.73 -5.82
N GLY A 255 18.91 -6.89 -4.70
CA GLY A 255 19.02 -8.08 -3.85
C GLY A 255 20.33 -8.18 -3.05
N GLU A 256 21.17 -7.14 -3.13
CA GLU A 256 22.40 -7.06 -2.35
C GLU A 256 22.18 -6.24 -1.09
N GLY A 257 22.65 -6.75 0.03
CA GLY A 257 22.42 -6.08 1.30
C GLY A 257 22.94 -6.86 2.50
N TRP A 258 22.33 -6.57 3.61
CA TRP A 258 22.66 -7.12 4.91
C TRP A 258 21.41 -7.70 5.53
N PHE A 259 21.55 -8.89 6.10
CA PHE A 259 20.52 -9.47 6.95
C PHE A 259 20.96 -9.42 8.40
N LEU A 260 20.07 -9.00 9.29
CA LEU A 260 20.19 -9.34 10.69
C LEU A 260 19.77 -10.80 10.82
N ILE A 261 20.69 -11.64 11.28
CA ILE A 261 20.45 -13.07 11.44
C ILE A 261 20.30 -13.44 12.91
N ARG A 262 19.60 -14.54 13.19
CA ARG A 262 19.69 -15.29 14.45
C ARG A 262 20.32 -16.65 14.18
N TYR A 263 21.45 -16.91 14.82
CA TYR A 263 22.06 -18.23 14.88
C TYR A 263 21.79 -18.89 16.22
N GLN A 264 21.34 -20.14 16.20
CA GLN A 264 21.05 -20.94 17.40
C GLN A 264 22.10 -22.05 17.56
N GLY A 265 23.23 -21.71 18.17
CA GLY A 265 24.28 -22.68 18.54
C GLY A 265 24.30 -22.93 20.04
N LYS A 266 25.51 -23.07 20.62
CA LYS A 266 25.69 -23.10 22.09
C LYS A 266 25.18 -21.85 22.80
N LYS A 267 25.09 -20.73 22.06
CA LYS A 267 24.51 -19.46 22.48
C LYS A 267 23.69 -18.92 21.31
N VAL A 268 22.64 -18.16 21.62
CA VAL A 268 21.91 -17.38 20.62
C VAL A 268 22.76 -16.17 20.25
N ILE A 269 22.99 -15.97 18.96
CA ILE A 269 23.73 -14.83 18.42
C ILE A 269 22.84 -14.11 17.42
N GLU A 270 22.70 -12.79 17.60
CA GLU A 270 22.02 -11.91 16.66
C GLU A 270 22.98 -10.84 16.15
N LYS A 271 23.31 -10.90 14.86
CA LYS A 271 24.29 -10.02 14.20
C LYS A 271 23.99 -9.85 12.71
N TRP A 272 24.53 -8.79 12.13
CA TRP A 272 24.42 -8.53 10.70
C TRP A 272 25.41 -9.39 9.91
N LEU A 273 25.00 -9.78 8.71
CA LEU A 273 25.78 -10.60 7.78
C LEU A 273 25.41 -10.22 6.34
N GLU A 274 26.39 -10.23 5.44
CA GLU A 274 26.17 -9.88 4.03
C GLU A 274 25.37 -10.95 3.29
N SER A 275 24.41 -10.55 2.46
CA SER A 275 23.55 -11.47 1.71
C SER A 275 24.34 -12.46 0.84
N SER A 276 25.50 -12.06 0.32
CA SER A 276 26.43 -12.91 -0.45
C SER A 276 26.92 -14.14 0.32
N SER A 277 26.84 -14.16 1.65
CA SER A 277 27.22 -15.32 2.48
C SER A 277 26.10 -16.34 2.66
N LEU A 278 24.91 -16.09 2.12
CA LEU A 278 23.70 -16.89 2.31
C LEU A 278 23.25 -17.55 1.02
N SER A 279 22.72 -18.77 1.14
CA SER A 279 21.89 -19.43 0.14
C SER A 279 20.52 -19.78 0.73
N GLN A 280 19.58 -20.15 -0.13
CA GLN A 280 18.33 -20.76 0.32
C GLN A 280 18.62 -22.03 1.15
N GLY A 281 17.76 -22.25 2.14
CA GLY A 281 17.94 -23.22 3.23
C GLY A 281 17.43 -24.62 2.97
#